data_AF-A0A445NHW7-F1
#
_entry.id   AF-A0A445NHW7-F1
#
_cell.length_a   1.000
_cell.length_b   1.000
_cell.length_c   1.000
_cell.angle_alpha   90.00
_cell.angle_beta   90.00
_cell.angle_gamma   90.00
#
_symmetry.space_group_name_H-M   'P 1'
#
loop_
_entity.id
_entity.type
_entity.pdbx_description
1 polymer ?
#
loop_
_entity_poly.entity_id
_entity_poly.type
_entity_poly.pdbx_seq_one_letter_code
_entity_poly.pdbx_strand_id
1 'polypeptide(L)' 'MELERVRPTVLRGTFHAYELAALAAAARYVTESEPPELPAEALAQLRQVLEEYDRQVRDLSAP' A
#
# COMPACT_ATOMS: atom_id res chain seq x y z
N MET A 1 -12.96 1.22 -7.62
CA MET A 1 -12.50 0.48 -6.43
C MET A 1 -13.62 -0.35 -5.80
N GLU A 2 -13.35 -1.61 -5.51
CA GLU A 2 -14.24 -2.51 -4.73
C GLU A 2 -13.46 -3.16 -3.58
N LEU A 3 -14.13 -3.43 -2.44
CA LEU A 3 -13.55 -4.11 -1.28
C LEU A 3 -14.43 -5.28 -0.86
N GLU A 4 -13.83 -6.45 -0.73
CA GLU A 4 -14.47 -7.71 -0.33
C GLU A 4 -13.80 -8.26 0.93
N ARG A 5 -14.60 -8.75 1.90
CA ARG A 5 -14.06 -9.47 3.06
C ARG A 5 -13.91 -10.96 2.74
N VAL A 6 -12.68 -11.45 2.69
CA VAL A 6 -12.38 -12.87 2.43
C VAL A 6 -12.42 -13.70 3.71
N ARG A 7 -11.94 -13.13 4.83
CA ARG A 7 -12.00 -13.70 6.19
C ARG A 7 -11.92 -12.56 7.22
N PRO A 8 -12.13 -12.78 8.53
CA PRO A 8 -12.29 -11.69 9.51
C PRO A 8 -11.20 -10.61 9.46
N THR A 9 -9.95 -10.98 9.22
CA THR A 9 -8.80 -10.07 9.21
C THR A 9 -8.19 -9.84 7.82
N VAL A 10 -8.83 -10.32 6.74
CA VAL A 10 -8.29 -10.17 5.38
C VAL A 10 -9.36 -9.64 4.44
N LEU A 11 -8.97 -8.56 3.76
CA LEU A 11 -9.74 -7.89 2.73
C LEU A 11 -9.05 -8.14 1.37
N ARG A 12 -9.87 -8.28 0.32
CA ARG A 12 -9.44 -8.18 -1.07
C ARG A 12 -9.91 -6.83 -1.60
N GLY A 13 -9.00 -6.06 -2.18
CA GLY A 13 -9.33 -4.84 -2.89
C GLY A 13 -9.10 -4.99 -4.39
N THR A 14 -10.07 -4.57 -5.19
CA THR A 14 -9.97 -4.48 -6.64
C THR A 14 -9.90 -3.01 -7.02
N PHE A 15 -8.84 -2.64 -7.75
CA PHE A 15 -8.53 -1.27 -8.11
C PHE A 15 -8.31 -1.14 -9.61
N HIS A 16 -8.72 -0.01 -10.18
CA HIS A 16 -8.10 0.45 -11.42
C HIS A 16 -6.64 0.86 -11.14
N ALA A 17 -5.77 0.76 -12.15
CA ALA A 17 -4.34 1.06 -11.99
C ALA A 17 -4.07 2.46 -11.39
N TYR A 18 -4.85 3.48 -11.79
CA TYR A 18 -4.69 4.84 -11.27
C TYR A 18 -5.12 4.97 -9.80
N GLU A 19 -6.11 4.18 -9.33
CA GLU A 19 -6.57 4.22 -7.93
C GLU A 19 -5.47 3.66 -7.01
N LEU A 20 -4.87 2.54 -7.42
CA LEU A 20 -3.74 1.95 -6.70
C LEU A 20 -2.52 2.86 -6.71
N ALA A 21 -2.21 3.50 -7.86
CA ALA A 21 -1.12 4.45 -7.96
C ALA A 21 -1.31 5.67 -7.03
N ALA A 22 -2.53 6.21 -6.94
CA ALA A 22 -2.84 7.31 -6.03
C ALA A 22 -2.65 6.92 -4.56
N LEU A 23 -3.10 5.72 -4.16
CA LEU A 23 -2.91 5.21 -2.80
C LEU A 23 -1.43 4.99 -2.48
N ALA A 24 -0.67 4.39 -3.39
CA ALA A 24 0.77 4.19 -3.21
C ALA A 24 1.53 5.53 -3.10
N ALA A 25 1.16 6.54 -3.90
CA ALA A 25 1.75 7.87 -3.81
C ALA A 25 1.47 8.55 -2.46
N ALA A 26 0.23 8.48 -1.97
CA ALA A 26 -0.13 9.03 -0.67
C ALA A 26 0.61 8.31 0.48
N ALA A 27 0.70 6.98 0.42
CA ALA A 27 1.43 6.19 1.39
C ALA A 27 2.93 6.56 1.42
N ARG A 28 3.57 6.72 0.25
CA ARG A 28 4.96 7.18 0.15
C ARG A 28 5.16 8.54 0.78
N TYR A 29 4.30 9.51 0.45
CA TYR A 29 4.34 10.85 1.03
C TYR A 29 4.28 10.81 2.57
N VAL A 30 3.39 10.00 3.14
CA VAL A 30 3.28 9.85 4.61
C VAL A 30 4.53 9.20 5.20
N THR A 31 5.06 8.15 4.57
CA THR A 31 6.27 7.48 5.07
C THR A 31 7.54 8.32 4.98
N GLU A 32 7.59 9.25 4.02
CA GLU A 32 8.71 10.18 3.79
C GLU A 32 8.62 11.42 4.68
N SER A 33 7.41 11.95 4.88
CA SER A 33 7.19 13.15 5.72
C SER A 33 7.27 12.87 7.22
N GLU A 34 7.18 11.59 7.63
CA GLU A 34 7.26 11.14 9.02
C GLU A 34 6.47 12.03 10.00
N PRO A 35 5.15 12.20 9.77
CA PRO A 35 4.36 13.14 10.54
C PRO A 35 4.37 12.74 12.03
N PRO A 36 4.58 13.69 12.95
CA PRO A 36 4.79 13.39 14.38
C PRO A 36 3.55 12.81 15.06
N GLU A 37 2.38 12.92 14.45
CA GLU A 37 1.13 12.35 14.96
C GLU A 37 1.01 10.83 14.72
N LEU A 38 1.85 10.26 13.84
CA LEU A 38 1.81 8.83 13.54
C LEU A 38 2.83 8.03 14.36
N PRO A 39 2.43 6.90 14.97
CA PRO A 39 3.37 6.01 15.65
C PRO A 39 4.43 5.47 14.68
N ALA A 40 5.67 5.39 15.16
CA ALA A 40 6.80 4.84 14.38
C ALA A 40 6.51 3.42 13.86
N GLU A 41 5.80 2.60 14.64
CA GLU A 41 5.39 1.26 14.23
C GLU A 41 4.43 1.28 13.03
N ALA A 42 3.48 2.22 12.98
CA ALA A 42 2.57 2.35 11.85
C ALA A 42 3.30 2.76 10.57
N LEU A 43 4.28 3.67 10.68
CA LEU A 43 5.15 4.04 9.56
C LEU A 43 6.00 2.86 9.08
N ALA A 44 6.54 2.06 10.01
CA ALA A 44 7.30 0.85 9.68
C ALA A 44 6.44 -0.21 8.97
N GLN A 45 5.22 -0.45 9.44
CA GLN A 45 4.27 -1.36 8.78
C GLN A 45 3.90 -0.86 7.38
N LEU A 46 3.68 0.45 7.21
CA LEU A 46 3.36 1.02 5.91
C LEU A 46 4.53 0.90 4.91
N ARG A 47 5.78 1.06 5.37
CA ARG A 47 6.98 0.81 4.55
C ARG A 47 7.04 -0.63 4.07
N GLN A 48 6.75 -1.61 4.92
CA GLN A 48 6.70 -3.02 4.53
C GLN A 48 5.65 -3.28 3.44
N VAL A 49 4.47 -2.65 3.55
CA VAL A 49 3.42 -2.76 2.52
C VAL A 49 3.89 -2.16 1.18
N LEU A 50 4.58 -1.02 1.21
CA LEU A 50 5.13 -0.38 0.01
C LEU A 50 6.25 -1.21 -0.64
N GLU A 51 7.14 -1.79 0.15
CA GLU A 51 8.21 -2.67 -0.33
C GLU A 51 7.63 -3.92 -1.03
N GLU A 52 6.59 -4.51 -0.44
CA GLU A 52 5.87 -5.64 -1.02
C GLU A 52 5.20 -5.25 -2.35
N TYR A 53 4.53 -4.09 -2.38
CA TYR A 53 3.94 -3.52 -3.58
C TYR A 53 4.98 -3.32 -4.70
N ASP A 54 6.12 -2.70 -4.37
CA ASP A 54 7.19 -2.42 -5.34
C ASP A 54 7.84 -3.71 -5.88
N ARG A 55 7.89 -4.77 -5.07
CA ARG A 55 8.31 -6.10 -5.54
C ARG A 55 7.30 -6.66 -6.53
N GLN A 56 6.02 -6.72 -6.17
CA GLN A 56 4.99 -7.32 -7.03
C GLN A 56 4.80 -6.56 -8.35
N VAL A 57 4.87 -5.23 -8.34
CA VAL A 57 4.79 -4.43 -9.58
C VAL A 57 5.94 -4.72 -10.53
N ARG A 58 7.15 -4.94 -10.01
CA ARG A 58 8.30 -5.35 -10.82
C ARG A 58 8.08 -6.72 -11.46
N ASP A 59 7.54 -7.67 -10.69
CA ASP A 59 7.24 -9.02 -11.18
C ASP A 59 6.13 -9.00 -12.25
N LEU A 60 5.13 -8.13 -12.12
CA LEU A 60 4.08 -7.94 -13.14
C LEU A 60 4.58 -7.28 -14.43
N SER A 61 5.69 -6.54 -14.35
CA SER A 61 6.31 -5.86 -15.50
C SER A 61 7.33 -6.75 -16.21
N ALA A 62 7.69 -7.91 -15.64
CA ALA A 62 8.55 -8.88 -16.27
C ALA A 62 7.79 -9.59 -17.41
N PRO A 63 8.40 -9.73 -18.61
CA PRO A 63 7.77 -10.34 -19.77
C PRO A 63 7.52 -11.85 -19.61
#